data_AF-A0A6J2XH11-F1
#
_entry.id   AF-A0A6J2XH11-F1
#
_cell.length_a   1.000
_cell.length_b   1.000
_cell.length_c   1.000
_cell.angle_alpha   90.00
_cell.angle_beta   90.00
_cell.angle_gamma   90.00
#
_symmetry.space_group_name_H-M   'P 1'
#
loop_
_entity.id
_entity.type
_entity.pdbx_description
1 polymer ?
#
loop_
_entity_poly.entity_id
_entity_poly.type
_entity_poly.pdbx_seq_one_letter_code
_entity_poly.pdbx_strand_id
1 'polypeptide(L)'
;MSDAVEITVDNDISSKLSQNLQVQEQEVNDCTEFLKIAYRRYRKYKIILESVKECLEDDSVLDDNLKKKIKNIICSAQLSEIRLNQNAVDSYLANEPVLGVSLTSSELTYSEGSELEKCMKSKLDNKYHTVKNSFSSLLGKTSMNTDQRDSDNLLDVCFGDLELIEFKRKLISEQECYITHQLQLLELLEELKCIRLENVPQFTEKKLAECTLRSKINYLKSLLATEKCKVDIFMETSYSLQAYTELIKDIKGQQEELKEDIRRLNNLKKQYAHVSCMEYDEIHKSYVHYKAALDKKKKMYEYINAKT
;
A
#
# COMPACT_ATOMS: atom_id res chain seq x y z
N MET A 1 -25.47 40.03 -9.95
CA MET A 1 -25.62 38.91 -10.89
C MET A 1 -24.69 39.23 -12.06
N SER A 2 -23.36 39.18 -11.89
CA SER A 2 -22.46 38.01 -11.94
C SER A 2 -22.66 37.14 -13.16
N ASP A 3 -21.83 37.45 -14.16
CA ASP A 3 -20.99 36.58 -14.99
C ASP A 3 -21.60 35.33 -15.62
N ALA A 4 -21.81 35.44 -16.93
CA ALA A 4 -21.64 34.35 -17.88
C ALA A 4 -20.68 34.83 -18.97
N VAL A 5 -19.38 34.76 -18.68
CA VAL A 5 -18.32 34.79 -19.70
C VAL A 5 -18.12 33.33 -20.09
N GLU A 6 -18.85 32.88 -21.11
CA GLU A 6 -18.67 31.57 -21.72
C GLU A 6 -17.29 31.51 -22.40
N ILE A 7 -16.52 30.52 -21.95
CA ILE A 7 -15.17 30.18 -22.36
C ILE A 7 -15.16 29.90 -23.87
N THR A 8 -14.65 30.86 -24.64
CA THR A 8 -14.43 30.77 -26.10
C THR A 8 -12.97 30.46 -26.46
N VAL A 9 -12.15 30.08 -25.48
CA VAL A 9 -10.68 30.05 -25.59
C VAL A 9 -10.13 28.70 -26.08
N ASP A 10 -10.88 27.60 -25.97
CA ASP A 10 -10.33 26.25 -26.24
C ASP A 10 -10.31 25.83 -27.72
N ASN A 11 -11.20 26.37 -28.57
CA ASN A 11 -11.25 26.04 -30.00
C ASN A 11 -10.10 26.67 -30.81
N ASP A 12 -9.59 27.81 -30.38
CA ASP A 12 -8.49 28.53 -31.05
C ASP A 12 -7.11 27.89 -30.78
N ILE A 13 -6.95 27.20 -29.66
CA ILE A 13 -5.70 26.51 -29.31
C ILE A 13 -5.59 25.18 -30.05
N SER A 14 -6.70 24.43 -30.15
CA SER A 14 -6.77 23.16 -30.87
C SER A 14 -6.56 23.32 -32.39
N SER A 15 -7.10 24.39 -32.97
CA SER A 15 -6.91 24.72 -34.40
C SER A 15 -5.48 25.16 -34.71
N LYS A 16 -4.85 25.96 -33.83
CA LYS A 16 -3.44 26.36 -33.94
C LYS A 16 -2.46 25.21 -33.75
N LEU A 17 -2.74 24.26 -32.84
CA LEU A 17 -1.94 23.03 -32.71
C LEU A 17 -2.04 22.15 -33.96
N SER A 18 -3.24 22.00 -34.51
CA SER A 18 -3.46 21.19 -35.72
C SER A 18 -2.78 21.79 -36.96
N GLN A 19 -2.81 23.13 -37.09
CA GLN A 19 -2.09 23.84 -38.15
C GLN A 19 -0.57 23.75 -37.99
N ASN A 20 -0.04 23.88 -36.76
CA ASN A 20 1.39 23.71 -36.51
C ASN A 20 1.87 22.27 -36.81
N LEU A 21 1.05 21.25 -36.54
CA LEU A 21 1.36 19.87 -36.90
C LEU A 21 1.45 19.68 -38.41
N GLN A 22 0.49 20.23 -39.17
CA GLN A 22 0.48 20.14 -40.63
C GLN A 22 1.66 20.87 -41.28
N VAL A 23 2.07 22.03 -40.74
CA VAL A 23 3.25 22.76 -41.23
C VAL A 23 4.53 21.96 -40.97
N GLN A 24 4.67 21.33 -39.79
CA GLN A 24 5.82 20.47 -39.48
C GLN A 24 5.88 19.23 -40.37
N GLU A 25 4.74 18.60 -40.69
CA GLU A 25 4.69 17.46 -41.62
C GLU A 25 5.12 17.86 -43.05
N GLN A 26 4.70 19.04 -43.50
CA GLN A 26 5.08 19.56 -44.81
C GLN A 26 6.60 19.87 -44.90
N GLU A 27 7.17 20.50 -43.88
CA GLU A 27 8.60 20.78 -43.80
C GLU A 27 9.44 19.49 -43.80
N VAL A 28 9.00 18.47 -43.04
CA VAL A 28 9.65 17.16 -43.03
C VAL A 28 9.58 16.50 -44.42
N ASN A 29 8.43 16.58 -45.10
CA ASN A 29 8.27 16.02 -46.44
C ASN A 29 9.20 16.71 -47.46
N ASP A 30 9.28 18.04 -47.45
CA ASP A 30 10.16 18.80 -48.33
C ASP A 30 11.65 18.49 -48.07
N CYS A 31 12.04 18.37 -46.79
CA CYS A 31 13.37 17.91 -46.41
C CYS A 31 13.66 16.49 -46.91
N THR A 32 12.68 15.59 -46.85
CA THR A 32 12.87 14.21 -47.33
C THR A 32 13.06 14.16 -48.85
N GLU A 33 12.28 14.91 -49.62
CA GLU A 33 12.43 14.99 -51.08
C GLU A 33 13.78 15.59 -51.48
N PHE A 34 14.23 16.64 -50.80
CA PHE A 34 15.56 17.20 -51.01
C PHE A 34 16.67 16.17 -50.74
N LEU A 35 16.58 15.43 -49.64
CA LEU A 35 17.51 14.35 -49.31
C LEU A 35 17.47 13.22 -50.35
N LYS A 36 16.29 12.88 -50.89
CA LYS A 36 16.17 11.89 -51.98
C LYS A 36 16.93 12.33 -53.22
N ILE A 37 16.78 13.59 -53.63
CA ILE A 37 17.49 14.14 -54.79
C ILE A 37 19.01 14.16 -54.55
N ALA A 38 19.45 14.64 -53.37
CA ALA A 38 20.86 14.69 -53.00
C ALA A 38 21.49 13.29 -52.97
N TYR A 39 20.78 12.31 -52.41
CA TYR A 39 21.23 10.93 -52.32
C TYR A 39 21.30 10.23 -53.68
N ARG A 40 20.30 10.42 -54.55
CA ARG A 40 20.33 9.92 -55.93
C ARG A 40 21.53 10.50 -56.70
N ARG A 41 21.82 11.78 -56.48
CA ARG A 41 22.99 12.45 -57.06
C ARG A 41 24.31 11.88 -56.52
N TYR A 42 24.41 11.68 -55.20
CA TYR A 42 25.56 11.05 -54.56
C TYR A 42 25.79 9.62 -55.09
N ARG A 43 24.74 8.78 -55.17
CA ARG A 43 24.86 7.42 -55.73
C ARG A 43 25.38 7.43 -57.16
N LYS A 44 24.89 8.34 -58.02
CA LYS A 44 25.40 8.50 -59.39
C LYS A 44 26.89 8.83 -59.39
N TYR A 45 27.31 9.81 -58.61
CA TYR A 45 28.73 10.18 -58.52
C TYR A 45 29.60 9.08 -57.94
N LYS A 46 29.10 8.32 -56.96
CA LYS A 46 29.81 7.18 -56.38
C LYS A 46 30.04 6.07 -57.41
N ILE A 47 29.01 5.70 -58.18
CA ILE A 47 29.14 4.71 -59.26
C ILE A 47 30.18 5.16 -60.29
N ILE A 48 30.15 6.45 -60.67
CA ILE A 48 31.11 7.03 -61.59
C ILE A 48 32.53 6.94 -61.03
N LEU A 49 32.73 7.36 -59.78
CA LEU A 49 34.03 7.36 -59.10
C LEU A 49 34.60 5.95 -58.89
N GLU A 50 33.76 4.97 -58.54
CA GLU A 50 34.15 3.56 -58.44
C GLU A 50 34.55 3.01 -59.81
N SER A 51 33.81 3.35 -60.87
CA SER A 51 34.14 2.93 -62.24
C SER A 51 35.47 3.53 -62.71
N VAL A 52 35.75 4.79 -62.34
CA VAL A 52 37.04 5.42 -62.61
C VAL A 52 38.16 4.72 -61.83
N LYS A 53 37.95 4.38 -60.54
CA LYS A 53 38.94 3.64 -59.73
C LYS A 53 39.27 2.27 -60.31
N GLU A 54 38.28 1.54 -60.80
CA GLU A 54 38.50 0.25 -61.48
C GLU A 54 39.21 0.40 -62.83
N CYS A 55 39.10 1.56 -63.48
CA CYS A 55 39.92 1.87 -64.66
C CYS A 55 41.40 2.15 -64.30
N LEU A 56 41.74 2.29 -63.02
CA LEU A 56 43.12 2.48 -62.54
C LEU A 56 43.78 1.18 -62.06
N GLU A 57 43.04 0.06 -62.03
CA GLU A 57 43.60 -1.25 -61.70
C GLU A 57 44.47 -1.80 -62.84
N ASP A 58 45.38 -2.72 -62.50
CA ASP A 58 46.51 -3.14 -63.36
C ASP A 58 46.08 -3.77 -64.71
N ASP A 59 44.84 -4.23 -64.83
CA ASP A 59 44.27 -4.84 -66.06
C ASP A 59 43.61 -3.83 -67.03
N SER A 60 43.75 -2.51 -66.82
CA SER A 60 43.11 -1.51 -67.68
C SER A 60 43.95 -1.11 -68.91
N VAL A 61 43.26 -0.82 -70.02
CA VAL A 61 43.81 -0.43 -71.34
C VAL A 61 44.37 1.01 -71.36
N LEU A 62 44.27 1.73 -70.23
CA LEU A 62 44.72 3.12 -70.14
C LEU A 62 46.26 3.23 -70.14
N ASP A 63 46.79 4.30 -70.73
CA ASP A 63 48.22 4.64 -70.60
C ASP A 63 48.64 4.88 -69.14
N ASP A 64 49.84 4.43 -68.77
CA ASP A 64 50.36 4.50 -67.39
C ASP A 64 50.52 5.95 -66.90
N ASN A 65 50.82 6.89 -67.81
CA ASN A 65 50.89 8.31 -67.46
C ASN A 65 49.49 8.87 -67.17
N LEU A 66 48.49 8.45 -67.93
CA LEU A 66 47.10 8.81 -67.71
C LEU A 66 46.56 8.23 -66.39
N LYS A 67 46.91 6.98 -66.04
CA LYS A 67 46.57 6.38 -64.73
C LYS A 67 47.15 7.18 -63.57
N LYS A 68 48.44 7.56 -63.64
CA LYS A 68 49.10 8.40 -62.61
C LYS A 68 48.43 9.77 -62.48
N LYS A 69 48.08 10.39 -63.62
CA LYS A 69 47.41 11.70 -63.65
C LYS A 69 46.02 11.65 -63.02
N ILE A 70 45.20 10.65 -63.36
CA ILE A 70 43.87 10.45 -62.76
C ILE A 70 43.98 10.15 -61.27
N LYS A 71 44.95 9.32 -60.85
CA LYS A 71 45.18 9.03 -59.43
C LYS A 71 45.51 10.29 -58.64
N ASN A 72 46.34 11.17 -59.20
CA ASN A 72 46.64 12.47 -58.60
C ASN A 72 45.41 13.38 -58.51
N ILE A 73 44.53 13.39 -59.53
CA ILE A 73 43.27 14.16 -59.53
C ILE A 73 42.30 13.64 -58.45
N ILE A 74 42.18 12.32 -58.29
CA ILE A 74 41.32 11.74 -57.24
C ILE A 74 41.88 12.06 -55.86
N CYS A 75 43.20 11.92 -55.66
CA CYS A 75 43.84 12.26 -54.40
C CYS A 75 43.69 13.75 -54.06
N SER A 76 43.84 14.67 -55.03
CA SER A 76 43.65 16.10 -54.78
C SER A 76 42.20 16.45 -54.44
N ALA A 77 41.22 15.82 -55.10
CA ALA A 77 39.80 15.99 -54.78
C ALA A 77 39.46 15.46 -53.37
N GLN A 78 39.98 14.31 -52.97
CA GLN A 78 39.79 13.77 -51.61
C GLN A 78 40.43 14.67 -50.54
N LEU A 79 41.62 15.21 -50.82
CA LEU A 79 42.27 16.18 -49.93
C LEU A 79 41.47 17.48 -49.81
N SER A 80 40.83 17.95 -50.89
CA SER A 80 39.96 19.13 -50.84
C SER A 80 38.69 18.89 -50.00
N GLU A 81 38.12 17.68 -50.02
CA GLU A 81 36.94 17.31 -49.23
C GLU A 81 37.27 17.26 -47.73
N ILE A 82 38.45 16.73 -47.37
CA ILE A 82 38.94 16.71 -45.99
C ILE A 82 39.15 18.13 -45.46
N ARG A 83 39.67 19.06 -46.30
CA ARG A 83 39.87 20.47 -45.93
C ARG A 83 38.55 21.24 -45.76
N LEU A 84 37.54 20.98 -46.59
CA LEU A 84 36.22 21.60 -46.47
C LEU A 84 35.49 21.24 -45.17
N ASN A 85 35.74 20.03 -44.64
CA ASN A 85 35.20 19.58 -43.35
C ASN A 85 35.99 20.09 -42.13
N GLN A 86 37.21 20.63 -42.34
CA GLN A 86 38.08 21.18 -41.31
C GLN A 86 37.96 22.70 -41.21
N ASN A 87 36.74 23.21 -41.03
CA ASN A 87 36.43 24.61 -40.74
C ASN A 87 36.91 25.66 -41.77
N ALA A 88 36.10 26.72 -41.88
CA ALA A 88 36.41 27.98 -42.53
C ALA A 88 37.56 28.75 -41.81
N VAL A 89 38.74 28.14 -41.70
CA VAL A 89 39.94 28.76 -41.12
C VAL A 89 40.96 28.98 -42.25
N ASP A 90 41.05 30.25 -42.62
CA ASP A 90 42.10 30.89 -43.42
C ASP A 90 42.30 30.42 -44.87
N SER A 91 41.83 31.25 -45.80
CA SER A 91 42.09 31.12 -47.25
C SER A 91 43.58 31.13 -47.62
N TYR A 92 44.46 31.47 -46.68
CA TYR A 92 45.92 31.45 -46.83
C TYR A 92 46.52 30.03 -46.85
N LEU A 93 45.83 29.02 -46.31
CA LEU A 93 46.30 27.62 -46.29
C LEU A 93 45.87 26.80 -47.52
N ALA A 94 45.13 27.41 -48.45
CA ALA A 94 44.55 26.71 -49.60
C ALA A 94 45.61 26.05 -50.52
N ASN A 95 46.83 26.59 -50.57
CA ASN A 95 47.90 26.16 -51.49
C ASN A 95 49.05 25.39 -50.82
N GLU A 96 49.00 25.16 -49.51
CA GLU A 96 50.10 24.50 -48.79
C GLU A 96 50.05 22.98 -49.01
N PRO A 97 51.17 22.28 -49.32
CA PRO A 97 51.14 20.83 -49.56
C PRO A 97 50.89 20.06 -48.25
N VAL A 98 49.86 19.20 -48.24
CA VAL A 98 49.61 18.28 -47.11
C VAL A 98 50.36 16.98 -47.37
N LEU A 99 51.26 16.60 -46.46
CA LEU A 99 52.09 15.39 -46.56
C LEU A 99 52.87 15.28 -47.89
N GLY A 100 53.34 16.41 -48.43
CA GLY A 100 54.10 16.45 -49.69
C GLY A 100 53.26 16.39 -50.98
N VAL A 101 51.92 16.35 -50.87
CA VAL A 101 51.01 16.41 -52.03
C VAL A 101 50.51 17.85 -52.19
N SER A 102 50.94 18.50 -53.28
CA SER A 102 50.45 19.84 -53.64
C SER A 102 49.07 19.75 -54.30
N LEU A 103 48.19 20.71 -54.01
CA LEU A 103 46.87 20.83 -54.63
C LEU A 103 47.02 21.33 -56.08
N THR A 104 47.52 20.48 -56.97
CA THR A 104 47.69 20.85 -58.38
C THR A 104 46.36 20.69 -59.11
N SER A 105 45.88 21.74 -59.78
CA SER A 105 44.77 21.67 -60.75
C SER A 105 45.24 20.94 -62.01
N SER A 106 45.44 19.63 -61.89
CA SER A 106 45.74 18.79 -63.05
C SER A 106 44.43 18.53 -63.77
N GLU A 107 44.29 19.09 -64.97
CA GLU A 107 43.13 18.85 -65.83
C GLU A 107 43.47 17.81 -66.90
N LEU A 108 42.49 16.97 -67.22
CA LEU A 108 42.57 16.06 -68.35
C LEU A 108 42.43 16.85 -69.64
N THR A 109 43.33 16.60 -70.60
CA THR A 109 43.16 17.10 -71.97
C THR A 109 41.98 16.39 -72.63
N TYR A 110 41.44 16.98 -73.70
CA TYR A 110 40.27 16.41 -74.39
C TYR A 110 40.49 14.97 -74.87
N SER A 111 41.70 14.64 -75.36
CA SER A 111 42.06 13.29 -75.79
C SER A 111 42.11 12.31 -74.62
N GLU A 112 42.76 12.69 -73.51
CA GLU A 112 42.84 11.89 -72.29
C GLU A 112 41.45 11.66 -71.67
N GLY A 113 40.59 12.69 -71.69
CA GLY A 113 39.21 12.60 -71.24
C GLY A 113 38.36 11.66 -72.08
N SER A 114 38.52 11.70 -73.41
CA SER A 114 37.82 10.78 -74.33
C SER A 114 38.27 9.33 -74.16
N GLU A 115 39.56 9.10 -73.88
CA GLU A 115 40.11 7.77 -73.62
C GLU A 115 39.58 7.19 -72.30
N LEU A 116 39.57 8.00 -71.23
CA LEU A 116 38.96 7.63 -69.96
C LEU A 116 37.46 7.35 -70.12
N GLU A 117 36.73 8.16 -70.87
CA GLU A 117 35.30 7.98 -71.11
C GLU A 117 35.01 6.66 -71.85
N LYS A 118 35.80 6.30 -72.85
CA LYS A 118 35.67 5.02 -73.57
C LYS A 118 35.94 3.82 -72.65
N CYS A 119 37.00 3.88 -71.85
CA CYS A 119 37.32 2.82 -70.90
C CYS A 119 36.22 2.69 -69.83
N MET A 120 35.74 3.81 -69.31
CA MET A 120 34.67 3.86 -68.32
C MET A 120 33.36 3.31 -68.88
N LYS A 121 32.96 3.69 -70.11
CA LYS A 121 31.78 3.13 -70.79
C LYS A 121 31.86 1.62 -70.91
N SER A 122 33.00 1.10 -71.37
CA SER A 122 33.21 -0.36 -71.49
C SER A 122 33.10 -1.08 -70.14
N LYS A 123 33.70 -0.54 -69.07
CA LYS A 123 33.60 -1.11 -67.72
C LYS A 123 32.17 -1.05 -67.18
N LEU A 124 31.46 0.07 -67.40
CA LEU A 124 30.09 0.26 -66.95
C LEU A 124 29.11 -0.65 -67.70
N ASP A 125 29.28 -0.83 -69.00
CA ASP A 125 28.49 -1.76 -69.82
C ASP A 125 28.73 -3.22 -69.38
N ASN A 126 29.99 -3.60 -69.13
CA ASN A 126 30.31 -4.93 -68.59
C ASN A 126 29.67 -5.15 -67.20
N LYS A 127 29.71 -4.14 -66.33
CA LYS A 127 29.00 -4.17 -65.04
C LYS A 127 27.50 -4.28 -65.21
N TYR A 128 26.91 -3.49 -66.10
CA TYR A 128 25.49 -3.55 -66.40
C TYR A 128 25.09 -4.95 -66.87
N HIS A 129 25.85 -5.55 -67.77
CA HIS A 129 25.61 -6.91 -68.23
C HIS A 129 25.80 -7.95 -67.11
N THR A 130 26.79 -7.77 -66.23
CA THR A 130 27.02 -8.67 -65.08
C THR A 130 25.87 -8.58 -64.07
N VAL A 131 25.41 -7.37 -63.76
CA VAL A 131 24.27 -7.12 -62.88
C VAL A 131 22.98 -7.64 -63.51
N LYS A 132 22.77 -7.39 -64.81
CA LYS A 132 21.61 -7.91 -65.55
C LYS A 132 21.57 -9.44 -65.57
N ASN A 133 22.72 -10.09 -65.78
CA ASN A 133 22.83 -11.54 -65.82
C ASN A 133 22.69 -12.17 -64.43
N SER A 134 23.24 -11.54 -63.38
CA SER A 134 23.03 -11.98 -62.00
C SER A 134 21.58 -11.80 -61.57
N PHE A 135 20.95 -10.68 -61.91
CA PHE A 135 19.54 -10.41 -61.63
C PHE A 135 18.61 -11.37 -62.38
N SER A 136 18.87 -11.66 -63.67
CA SER A 136 18.11 -12.65 -64.43
C SER A 136 18.30 -14.07 -63.89
N SER A 137 19.50 -14.41 -63.42
CA SER A 137 19.78 -15.69 -62.76
C SER A 137 19.09 -15.84 -61.39
N LEU A 138 18.86 -14.72 -60.69
CA LEU A 138 18.12 -14.67 -59.43
C LEU A 138 16.61 -14.83 -59.68
N LEU A 139 16.04 -14.10 -60.65
CA LEU A 139 14.63 -14.24 -61.02
C LEU A 139 14.29 -15.64 -61.55
N GLY A 140 15.22 -16.28 -62.27
CA GLY A 140 15.05 -17.66 -62.74
C GLY A 140 14.99 -18.71 -61.61
N LYS A 141 15.43 -18.37 -60.39
CA LYS A 141 15.42 -19.26 -59.22
C LYS A 141 14.35 -18.91 -58.18
N THR A 142 13.69 -17.77 -58.31
CA THR A 142 12.70 -17.28 -57.33
C THR A 142 11.42 -16.84 -58.04
N SER A 143 10.67 -17.81 -58.56
CA SER A 143 9.22 -17.62 -58.66
C SER A 143 8.66 -17.76 -57.26
N MET A 144 8.50 -16.64 -56.55
CA MET A 144 7.45 -16.41 -55.54
C MET A 144 7.66 -15.02 -54.91
N ASN A 145 6.62 -14.20 -55.03
CA ASN A 145 6.26 -13.11 -54.12
C ASN A 145 7.30 -12.00 -53.89
N THR A 146 7.37 -11.09 -54.84
CA THR A 146 7.50 -9.68 -54.47
C THR A 146 6.28 -8.97 -55.01
N ASP A 147 5.25 -8.87 -54.17
CA ASP A 147 4.35 -7.74 -54.22
C ASP A 147 5.21 -6.50 -54.43
N GLN A 148 4.93 -5.77 -55.52
CA GLN A 148 5.40 -4.42 -55.73
C GLN A 148 4.82 -3.55 -54.61
N ARG A 149 5.40 -3.64 -53.42
CA ARG A 149 5.33 -2.55 -52.45
C ARG A 149 6.38 -1.56 -52.90
N ASP A 150 5.89 -0.38 -53.24
CA ASP A 150 6.66 0.81 -53.59
C ASP A 150 8.01 0.86 -52.88
N SER A 151 9.07 0.48 -53.60
CA SER A 151 10.45 0.58 -53.14
C SER A 151 10.96 2.03 -53.28
N ASP A 152 10.11 3.00 -52.93
CA ASP A 152 10.49 4.40 -52.72
C ASP A 152 10.87 4.67 -51.25
N ASN A 153 10.89 3.63 -50.42
CA ASN A 153 11.53 3.68 -49.10
C ASN A 153 13.05 3.69 -49.27
N LEU A 154 13.58 4.89 -49.50
CA LEU A 154 15.00 5.19 -49.72
C LEU A 154 15.88 4.95 -48.48
N LEU A 155 15.28 4.71 -47.32
CA LEU A 155 15.96 4.20 -46.14
C LEU A 155 15.81 2.68 -46.17
N ASP A 156 16.74 2.03 -46.87
CA ASP A 156 17.00 0.61 -46.69
C ASP A 156 17.42 0.45 -45.22
N VAL A 157 16.43 0.15 -44.38
CA VAL A 157 16.54 0.09 -42.93
C VAL A 157 17.69 -0.87 -42.65
N CYS A 158 18.83 -0.34 -42.18
CA CYS A 158 19.94 -1.19 -41.79
C CYS A 158 19.42 -2.17 -40.73
N PHE A 159 19.91 -3.41 -40.70
CA PHE A 159 19.48 -4.39 -39.69
C PHE A 159 19.50 -3.82 -38.25
N GLY A 160 20.42 -2.89 -37.96
CA GLY A 160 20.47 -2.15 -36.69
C GLY A 160 19.32 -1.17 -36.45
N ASP A 161 18.74 -0.56 -37.49
CA ASP A 161 17.57 0.31 -37.37
C ASP A 161 16.29 -0.51 -37.09
N LEU A 162 16.21 -1.74 -37.61
CA LEU A 162 15.16 -2.71 -37.27
C LEU A 162 15.21 -3.10 -35.79
N GLU A 163 16.40 -3.41 -35.26
CA GLU A 163 16.61 -3.64 -33.82
C GLU A 163 16.24 -2.41 -33.00
N LEU A 164 16.59 -1.20 -33.46
CA LEU A 164 16.26 0.04 -32.78
C LEU A 164 14.74 0.25 -32.66
N ILE A 165 13.99 -0.10 -33.71
CA ILE A 165 12.52 -0.05 -33.72
C ILE A 165 11.92 -1.08 -32.76
N GLU A 166 12.49 -2.29 -32.69
CA GLU A 166 12.05 -3.30 -31.72
C GLU A 166 12.32 -2.87 -30.27
N PHE A 167 13.51 -2.31 -30.00
CA PHE A 167 13.83 -1.77 -28.67
C PHE A 167 12.93 -0.60 -28.31
N LYS A 168 12.64 0.31 -29.25
CA LYS A 168 11.67 1.38 -29.03
C LYS A 168 10.29 0.83 -28.67
N ARG A 169 9.83 -0.23 -29.37
CA ARG A 169 8.54 -0.85 -29.09
C ARG A 169 8.51 -1.52 -27.71
N LYS A 170 9.57 -2.23 -27.32
CA LYS A 170 9.72 -2.80 -25.97
C LYS A 170 9.74 -1.72 -24.88
N LEU A 171 10.44 -0.61 -25.14
CA LEU A 171 10.49 0.51 -24.20
C LEU A 171 9.10 1.13 -23.98
N ILE A 172 8.33 1.31 -25.05
CA ILE A 172 6.96 1.83 -24.96
C ILE A 172 6.07 0.89 -24.16
N SER A 173 6.14 -0.43 -24.41
CA SER A 173 5.33 -1.39 -23.64
C SER A 173 5.70 -1.43 -22.15
N GLU A 174 7.00 -1.30 -21.82
CA GLU A 174 7.44 -1.20 -20.42
C GLU A 174 7.01 0.11 -19.77
N GLN A 175 7.02 1.23 -20.52
CA GLN A 175 6.51 2.51 -20.03
C GLN A 175 5.00 2.47 -19.76
N GLU A 176 4.21 1.84 -20.64
CA GLU A 176 2.77 1.63 -20.42
C GLU A 176 2.52 0.75 -19.20
N CYS A 177 3.30 -0.32 -19.02
CA CYS A 177 3.22 -1.17 -17.83
C CYS A 177 3.57 -0.40 -16.56
N TYR A 178 4.61 0.44 -16.60
CA TYR A 178 5.00 1.28 -15.48
C TYR A 178 3.91 2.30 -15.12
N ILE A 179 3.33 2.98 -16.11
CA ILE A 179 2.25 3.95 -15.90
C ILE A 179 1.03 3.28 -15.28
N THR A 180 0.62 2.12 -15.79
CA THR A 180 -0.52 1.37 -15.24
C THR A 180 -0.25 0.93 -13.80
N HIS A 181 0.96 0.47 -13.50
CA HIS A 181 1.35 0.13 -12.12
C HIS A 181 1.35 1.35 -11.19
N GLN A 182 1.79 2.51 -11.69
CA GLN A 182 1.82 3.75 -10.93
C GLN A 182 0.40 4.26 -10.61
N LEU A 183 -0.55 4.08 -11.53
CA LEU A 183 -1.97 4.36 -11.30
C LEU A 183 -2.56 3.44 -10.23
N GLN A 184 -2.28 2.14 -10.29
CA GLN A 184 -2.71 1.18 -9.25
C GLN A 184 -2.15 1.55 -7.87
N LEU A 185 -0.90 1.99 -7.81
CA LEU A 185 -0.25 2.41 -6.57
C LEU A 185 -0.88 3.69 -6.00
N LEU A 186 -1.33 4.59 -6.87
CA LEU A 186 -2.05 5.80 -6.49
C LEU A 186 -3.44 5.48 -5.92
N GLU A 187 -4.20 4.58 -6.56
CA GLU A 187 -5.48 4.09 -6.04
C GLU A 187 -5.31 3.48 -4.65
N LEU A 188 -4.28 2.65 -4.47
CA LEU A 188 -4.01 1.98 -3.19
C LEU A 188 -3.59 2.99 -2.10
N LEU A 189 -2.87 4.05 -2.45
CA LEU A 189 -2.56 5.16 -1.56
C LEU A 189 -3.82 5.95 -1.15
N GLU A 190 -4.75 6.12 -2.07
CA GLU A 190 -6.02 6.81 -1.82
C GLU A 190 -6.94 5.98 -0.91
N GLU A 191 -7.03 4.66 -1.14
CA GLU A 191 -7.71 3.74 -0.23
C GLU A 191 -7.09 3.77 1.17
N LEU A 192 -5.76 3.72 1.27
CA LEU A 192 -5.04 3.78 2.55
C LEU A 192 -5.31 5.12 3.27
N LYS A 193 -5.36 6.23 2.52
CA LYS A 193 -5.72 7.54 3.06
C LYS A 193 -7.13 7.53 3.63
N CYS A 194 -8.12 7.00 2.91
CA CYS A 194 -9.50 6.88 3.38
C CYS A 194 -9.60 6.01 4.63
N ILE A 195 -8.92 4.86 4.65
CA ILE A 195 -8.88 3.99 5.83
C ILE A 195 -8.30 4.74 7.04
N ARG A 196 -7.16 5.42 6.86
CA ARG A 196 -6.43 6.08 7.95
C ARG A 196 -7.15 7.32 8.48
N LEU A 197 -7.73 8.13 7.60
CA LEU A 197 -8.30 9.43 7.96
C LEU A 197 -9.79 9.39 8.29
N GLU A 198 -10.56 8.46 7.72
CA GLU A 198 -12.00 8.38 7.96
C GLU A 198 -12.38 7.15 8.78
N ASN A 199 -12.05 5.96 8.28
CA ASN A 199 -12.58 4.72 8.85
C ASN A 199 -12.03 4.44 10.25
N VAL A 200 -10.72 4.57 10.45
CA VAL A 200 -10.08 4.31 11.74
C VAL A 200 -10.57 5.30 12.81
N PRO A 201 -10.54 6.64 12.59
CA PRO A 201 -11.08 7.59 13.56
C PRO A 201 -12.54 7.31 13.91
N GLN A 202 -13.41 7.11 12.91
CA GLN A 202 -14.82 6.82 13.17
C GLN A 202 -15.03 5.53 13.96
N PHE A 203 -14.26 4.48 13.67
CA PHE A 203 -14.33 3.23 14.43
C PHE A 203 -13.87 3.43 15.87
N THR A 204 -12.77 4.17 16.07
CA THR A 204 -12.27 4.46 17.41
C THR A 204 -13.23 5.32 18.23
N GLU A 205 -13.88 6.31 17.63
CA GLU A 205 -14.91 7.12 18.29
C GLU A 205 -16.12 6.28 18.68
N LYS A 206 -16.62 5.43 17.77
CA LYS A 206 -17.71 4.49 18.09
C LYS A 206 -17.34 3.55 19.23
N LYS A 207 -16.10 3.04 19.25
CA LYS A 207 -15.61 2.17 20.32
C LYS A 207 -15.47 2.91 21.64
N LEU A 208 -15.02 4.17 21.61
CA LEU A 208 -14.96 5.02 22.79
C LEU A 208 -16.37 5.27 23.34
N ALA A 209 -17.35 5.57 22.48
CA ALA A 209 -18.74 5.73 22.86
C ALA A 209 -19.31 4.45 23.51
N GLU A 210 -19.01 3.27 22.96
CA GLU A 210 -19.40 1.98 23.55
C GLU A 210 -18.78 1.80 24.95
N CYS A 211 -17.48 2.08 25.10
CA CYS A 211 -16.78 1.98 26.39
C CYS A 211 -17.38 2.93 27.43
N THR A 212 -17.68 4.17 27.04
CA THR A 212 -18.30 5.15 27.96
C THR A 212 -19.71 4.72 28.38
N LEU A 213 -20.52 4.18 27.46
CA LEU A 213 -21.82 3.59 27.78
C LEU A 213 -21.69 2.40 28.74
N ARG A 214 -20.75 1.50 28.48
CA ARG A 214 -20.48 0.34 29.36
C ARG A 214 -20.07 0.77 30.76
N SER A 215 -19.25 1.82 30.87
CA SER A 215 -18.86 2.42 32.15
C SER A 215 -20.08 3.00 32.88
N LYS A 216 -20.95 3.75 32.19
CA LYS A 216 -22.20 4.28 32.78
C LYS A 216 -23.13 3.17 33.26
N ILE A 217 -23.30 2.10 32.48
CA ILE A 217 -24.10 0.94 32.87
C ILE A 217 -23.54 0.29 34.13
N ASN A 218 -22.21 0.08 34.20
CA ASN A 218 -21.58 -0.53 35.36
C ASN A 218 -21.72 0.35 36.61
N TYR A 219 -21.57 1.66 36.46
CA TYR A 219 -21.82 2.61 37.55
C TYR A 219 -23.26 2.52 38.07
N LEU A 220 -24.26 2.52 37.17
CA LEU A 220 -25.66 2.37 37.56
C LEU A 220 -25.96 1.02 38.21
N LYS A 221 -25.36 -0.08 37.71
CA LYS A 221 -25.45 -1.39 38.35
C LYS A 221 -24.89 -1.40 39.76
N SER A 222 -23.75 -0.73 39.98
CA SER A 222 -23.17 -0.57 41.31
C SER A 222 -24.11 0.21 42.23
N LEU A 223 -24.68 1.32 41.75
CA LEU A 223 -25.62 2.12 42.53
C LEU A 223 -26.86 1.29 42.92
N LEU A 224 -27.43 0.55 41.96
CA LEU A 224 -28.57 -0.32 42.20
C LEU A 224 -28.24 -1.41 43.23
N ALA A 225 -27.05 -2.03 43.14
CA ALA A 225 -26.61 -3.01 44.13
C ALA A 225 -26.49 -2.39 45.53
N THR A 226 -25.96 -1.17 45.65
CA THR A 226 -25.86 -0.47 46.95
C THR A 226 -27.23 -0.15 47.55
N GLU A 227 -28.18 0.32 46.73
CA GLU A 227 -29.55 0.60 47.21
C GLU A 227 -30.28 -0.69 47.58
N LYS A 228 -30.10 -1.76 46.81
CA LYS A 228 -30.65 -3.08 47.17
C LYS A 228 -30.13 -3.56 48.52
N CYS A 229 -28.82 -3.45 48.76
CA CYS A 229 -28.24 -3.81 50.06
C CYS A 229 -28.83 -2.98 51.21
N LYS A 230 -29.06 -1.68 51.02
CA LYS A 230 -29.71 -0.84 52.04
C LYS A 230 -31.13 -1.30 52.36
N VAL A 231 -31.91 -1.66 51.33
CA VAL A 231 -33.26 -2.20 51.50
C VAL A 231 -33.21 -3.53 52.25
N ASP A 232 -32.31 -4.43 51.87
CA ASP A 232 -32.15 -5.73 52.53
C ASP A 232 -31.80 -5.57 54.02
N ILE A 233 -30.86 -4.68 54.36
CA ILE A 233 -30.51 -4.34 55.75
C ILE A 233 -31.71 -3.77 56.52
N PHE A 234 -32.47 -2.87 55.89
CA PHE A 234 -33.66 -2.28 56.52
C PHE A 234 -34.74 -3.33 56.80
N MET A 235 -34.98 -4.24 55.85
CA MET A 235 -35.92 -5.34 56.01
C MET A 235 -35.45 -6.32 57.08
N GLU A 236 -34.17 -6.69 57.10
CA GLU A 236 -33.58 -7.54 58.14
C GLU A 236 -33.73 -6.92 59.53
N THR A 237 -33.53 -5.59 59.63
CA THR A 237 -33.75 -4.84 60.88
C THR A 237 -35.22 -4.91 61.31
N SER A 238 -36.16 -4.78 60.38
CA SER A 238 -37.60 -4.85 60.66
C SER A 238 -38.03 -6.24 61.14
N TYR A 239 -37.55 -7.30 60.48
CA TYR A 239 -37.79 -8.68 60.91
C TYR A 239 -37.15 -8.98 62.27
N SER A 240 -35.93 -8.51 62.49
CA SER A 240 -35.24 -8.66 63.78
C SER A 240 -36.00 -7.97 64.91
N LEU A 241 -36.51 -6.76 64.67
CA LEU A 241 -37.33 -6.04 65.64
C LEU A 241 -38.60 -6.82 65.97
N GLN A 242 -39.29 -7.36 64.96
CA GLN A 242 -40.47 -8.19 65.19
C GLN A 242 -40.13 -9.44 66.04
N ALA A 243 -39.04 -10.14 65.71
CA ALA A 243 -38.58 -11.28 66.50
C ALA A 243 -38.27 -10.90 67.96
N TYR A 244 -37.62 -9.75 68.20
CA TYR A 244 -37.39 -9.26 69.56
C TYR A 244 -38.70 -8.91 70.29
N THR A 245 -39.70 -8.35 69.60
CA THR A 245 -41.00 -8.08 70.24
C THR A 245 -41.74 -9.34 70.64
N GLU A 246 -41.68 -10.40 69.83
CA GLU A 246 -42.24 -11.71 70.15
C GLU A 246 -41.49 -12.35 71.33
N LEU A 247 -40.16 -12.32 71.32
CA LEU A 247 -39.34 -12.81 72.43
C LEU A 247 -39.67 -12.09 73.75
N ILE A 248 -39.82 -10.76 73.72
CA ILE A 248 -40.18 -9.98 74.92
C ILE A 248 -41.57 -10.39 75.43
N LYS A 249 -42.52 -10.66 74.53
CA LYS A 249 -43.86 -11.13 74.90
C LYS A 249 -43.79 -12.49 75.58
N ASP A 250 -43.01 -13.42 75.05
CA ASP A 250 -42.80 -14.75 75.63
C ASP A 250 -42.13 -14.68 76.99
N ILE A 251 -41.07 -13.87 77.14
CA ILE A 251 -40.39 -13.65 78.43
C ILE A 251 -41.37 -13.09 79.46
N LYS A 252 -42.22 -12.11 79.09
CA LYS A 252 -43.24 -11.58 80.00
C LYS A 252 -44.26 -12.65 80.39
N GLY A 253 -44.68 -13.50 79.46
CA GLY A 253 -45.54 -14.64 79.74
C GLY A 253 -44.92 -15.59 80.77
N GLN A 254 -43.68 -16.02 80.54
CA GLN A 254 -42.93 -16.88 81.47
C GLN A 254 -42.74 -16.23 82.84
N GLN A 255 -42.48 -14.91 82.89
CA GLN A 255 -42.35 -14.19 84.16
C GLN A 255 -43.65 -14.19 84.96
N GLU A 256 -44.81 -14.04 84.32
CA GLU A 256 -46.09 -14.12 85.01
C GLU A 256 -46.41 -15.55 85.48
N GLU A 257 -46.16 -16.56 84.65
CA GLU A 257 -46.29 -17.97 85.05
C GLU A 257 -45.42 -18.30 86.28
N LEU A 258 -44.14 -17.87 86.27
CA LEU A 258 -43.24 -18.06 87.41
C LEU A 258 -43.72 -17.31 88.66
N LYS A 259 -44.28 -16.10 88.52
CA LYS A 259 -44.87 -15.37 89.66
C LYS A 259 -46.06 -16.12 90.24
N GLU A 260 -46.92 -16.70 89.40
CA GLU A 260 -48.04 -17.52 89.85
C GLU A 260 -47.57 -18.78 90.57
N ASP A 261 -46.57 -19.47 90.04
CA ASP A 261 -45.98 -20.65 90.69
C ASP A 261 -45.31 -20.30 92.02
N ILE A 262 -44.59 -19.19 92.11
CA ILE A 262 -44.03 -18.69 93.38
C ILE A 262 -45.15 -18.40 94.38
N ARG A 263 -46.27 -17.80 93.96
CA ARG A 263 -47.44 -17.59 94.83
C ARG A 263 -48.03 -18.92 95.31
N ARG A 264 -48.19 -19.89 94.41
CA ARG A 264 -48.70 -21.23 94.72
C ARG A 264 -47.81 -21.94 95.74
N LEU A 265 -46.49 -21.93 95.53
CA LEU A 265 -45.50 -22.52 96.42
C LEU A 265 -45.48 -21.83 97.79
N ASN A 266 -45.56 -20.50 97.84
CA ASN A 266 -45.65 -19.76 99.10
C ASN A 266 -46.92 -20.10 99.89
N ASN A 267 -48.05 -20.27 99.21
CA ASN A 267 -49.29 -20.71 99.86
C ASN A 267 -49.16 -22.14 100.40
N LEU A 268 -48.55 -23.05 99.63
CA LEU A 268 -48.27 -24.42 100.08
C LEU A 268 -47.35 -24.44 101.31
N LYS A 269 -46.30 -23.60 101.32
CA LYS A 269 -45.41 -23.44 102.48
C LYS A 269 -46.16 -22.96 103.72
N LYS A 270 -47.08 -22.00 103.58
CA LYS A 270 -47.94 -21.54 104.69
C LYS A 270 -48.85 -22.65 105.20
N GLN A 271 -49.46 -23.44 104.31
CA GLN A 271 -50.28 -24.59 104.69
C GLN A 271 -49.46 -25.65 105.45
N TYR A 272 -48.26 -25.98 104.96
CA TYR A 272 -47.37 -26.93 105.61
C TYR A 272 -46.94 -26.45 107.02
N ALA A 273 -46.56 -25.17 107.16
CA ALA A 273 -46.23 -24.59 108.46
C ALA A 273 -47.41 -24.65 109.44
N HIS A 274 -48.64 -24.43 108.95
CA HIS A 274 -49.83 -24.55 109.77
C HIS A 274 -50.06 -25.99 110.28
N VAL A 275 -49.94 -26.99 109.40
CA VAL A 275 -50.06 -28.42 109.78
C VAL A 275 -48.97 -28.82 110.77
N SER A 276 -47.71 -28.41 110.53
CA SER A 276 -46.61 -28.72 111.45
C SER A 276 -46.79 -28.09 112.84
N CYS A 277 -47.34 -26.87 112.92
CA CYS A 277 -47.71 -26.27 114.21
C CYS A 277 -48.82 -27.06 114.90
N MET A 278 -49.82 -27.57 114.16
CA MET A 278 -50.86 -28.41 114.73
C MET A 278 -50.30 -29.72 115.31
N GLU A 279 -49.42 -30.40 114.57
CA GLU A 279 -48.74 -31.62 115.04
C GLU A 279 -47.91 -31.36 116.30
N TYR A 280 -47.17 -30.24 116.33
CA TYR A 280 -46.42 -29.83 117.52
C TYR A 280 -47.32 -29.57 118.72
N ASP A 281 -48.45 -28.87 118.52
CA ASP A 281 -49.42 -28.59 119.57
C ASP A 281 -50.06 -29.87 120.12
N GLU A 282 -50.33 -30.86 119.27
CA GLU A 282 -50.83 -32.19 119.69
C GLU A 282 -49.80 -32.97 120.51
N ILE A 283 -48.54 -32.97 120.08
CA ILE A 283 -47.43 -33.59 120.84
C ILE A 283 -47.26 -32.88 122.18
N HIS A 284 -47.31 -31.54 122.19
CA HIS A 284 -47.19 -30.75 123.42
C HIS A 284 -48.31 -31.05 124.41
N LYS A 285 -49.58 -31.09 123.94
CA LYS A 285 -50.73 -31.49 124.77
C LYS A 285 -50.53 -32.89 125.35
N SER A 286 -50.09 -33.84 124.52
CA SER A 286 -49.81 -35.21 124.96
C SER A 286 -48.71 -35.25 126.03
N TYR A 287 -47.62 -34.51 125.84
CA TYR A 287 -46.53 -34.39 126.80
C TYR A 287 -46.98 -33.78 128.14
N VAL A 288 -47.78 -32.71 128.12
CA VAL A 288 -48.35 -32.10 129.33
C VAL A 288 -49.21 -33.12 130.10
N HIS A 289 -50.03 -33.90 129.40
CA HIS A 289 -50.80 -34.98 130.00
C HIS A 289 -49.91 -36.04 130.67
N TYR A 290 -48.85 -36.50 129.98
CA TYR A 290 -47.90 -37.47 130.54
C TYR A 290 -47.15 -36.92 131.74
N LYS A 291 -46.69 -35.67 131.69
CA LYS A 291 -46.00 -35.02 132.82
C LYS A 291 -46.91 -34.90 134.05
N ALA A 292 -48.17 -34.47 133.85
CA ALA A 292 -49.14 -34.40 134.93
C ALA A 292 -49.43 -35.80 135.54
N ALA A 293 -49.49 -36.84 134.72
CA ALA A 293 -49.62 -38.22 135.19
C ALA A 293 -48.39 -38.69 135.99
N LEU A 294 -47.18 -38.35 135.53
CA LEU A 294 -45.93 -38.65 136.25
C LEU A 294 -45.83 -37.90 137.58
N ASP A 295 -46.17 -36.62 137.63
CA ASP A 295 -46.16 -35.84 138.88
C ASP A 295 -47.18 -36.37 139.89
N LYS A 296 -48.37 -36.79 139.43
CA LYS A 296 -49.35 -37.50 140.27
C LYS A 296 -48.76 -38.81 140.80
N LYS A 297 -48.10 -39.59 139.95
CA LYS A 297 -47.44 -40.84 140.35
C LYS A 297 -46.32 -40.59 141.37
N LYS A 298 -45.51 -39.54 141.16
CA LYS A 298 -44.44 -39.13 142.07
C LYS A 298 -44.99 -38.74 143.43
N LYS A 299 -46.05 -37.91 143.48
CA LYS A 299 -46.75 -37.56 144.73
C LYS A 299 -47.30 -38.79 145.45
N MET A 300 -47.84 -39.77 144.71
CA MET A 300 -48.25 -41.04 145.31
C MET A 300 -47.08 -41.80 145.92
N TYR A 301 -45.94 -41.90 145.24
CA TYR A 301 -44.75 -42.56 145.80
C TYR A 301 -44.17 -41.80 146.99
N GLU A 302 -44.14 -40.47 146.97
CA GLU A 302 -43.73 -39.65 148.11
C GLU A 302 -44.67 -39.86 149.32
N TYR A 303 -45.98 -39.96 149.08
CA TYR A 303 -46.95 -40.28 150.13
C TYR A 303 -46.78 -41.70 150.70
N ILE A 304 -46.40 -42.66 149.86
CA ILE A 304 -46.11 -44.04 150.28
C ILE A 304 -44.81 -44.08 151.10
N ASN A 305 -43.75 -43.43 150.63
CA ASN A 305 -42.45 -43.41 151.31
C ASN A 305 -42.46 -42.59 152.60
N ALA A 306 -43.29 -41.55 152.72
CA ALA A 306 -43.44 -40.77 153.96
C ALA A 306 -44.24 -41.48 155.07
N LYS A 307 -44.83 -42.65 154.78
CA LYS A 307 -45.56 -43.51 155.74
C LYS A 307 -44.75 -44.72 156.24
N THR A 308 -43.49 -44.82 155.85
CA THR A 308 -42.49 -45.81 156.29
C THR A 308 -41.42 -45.11 157.10
#